data_AF-A0A942K894-F1
#
_entry.id   AF-A0A942K894-F1
#
_cell.length_a   1.000
_cell.length_b   1.000
_cell.length_c   1.000
_cell.angle_alpha   90.00
_cell.angle_beta   90.00
_cell.angle_gamma   90.00
#
_symmetry.space_group_name_H-M   'P 1'
#
loop_
_entity.id
_entity.type
_entity.pdbx_description
1 polymer ?
#
loop_
_entity_poly.entity_id
_entity_poly.type
_entity_poly.pdbx_seq_one_letter_code
_entity_poly.pdbx_strand_id
1 'polypeptide(L)' 'METISISSGRKFSLGAVHESVLIEGDVRVKLLCFEAGQRHHENTYDSDGIYQVLEGEALVRAADQSLRLGKGKLLKVPA' A
#
# COMPACT_ATOMS: atom_id res chain seq x y z
N MET A 1 -4.80 -25.74 -24.60
CA MET A 1 -4.73 -24.93 -23.38
C MET A 1 -3.27 -24.66 -23.12
N GLU A 2 -2.79 -23.46 -23.41
CA GLU A 2 -1.37 -23.11 -23.27
C GLU A 2 -1.14 -22.59 -21.85
N THR A 3 -0.27 -23.26 -21.10
CA THR A 3 0.12 -22.81 -19.75
C THR A 3 1.22 -21.77 -19.93
N ILE A 4 0.86 -20.49 -19.86
CA ILE A 4 1.80 -19.37 -20.01
C ILE A 4 2.39 -19.03 -18.64
N SER A 5 3.69 -18.78 -18.55
CA SER A 5 4.29 -18.37 -17.28
C SER A 5 3.76 -17.01 -16.86
N ILE A 6 3.60 -16.78 -15.55
CA ILE A 6 3.17 -15.48 -15.01
C ILE A 6 4.09 -14.35 -15.50
N SER A 7 5.37 -14.66 -15.75
CA SER A 7 6.35 -13.71 -16.32
C SER A 7 6.08 -13.30 -17.77
N SER A 8 5.30 -14.06 -18.53
CA SER A 8 4.89 -13.78 -19.92
C SER A 8 3.41 -13.39 -20.05
N GLY A 9 2.62 -13.52 -18.98
CA GLY A 9 1.34 -12.82 -18.83
C GLY A 9 1.57 -11.31 -18.72
N ARG A 10 0.63 -10.51 -19.24
CA ARG A 10 0.65 -9.03 -19.25
C ARG A 10 1.41 -8.48 -18.03
N LYS A 11 2.52 -7.77 -18.28
CA LYS A 11 3.18 -6.95 -17.25
C LYS A 11 2.14 -5.95 -16.76
N PHE A 12 1.47 -6.27 -15.65
CA PHE A 12 0.81 -5.27 -14.86
C PHE A 12 1.92 -4.38 -14.35
N SER A 13 1.88 -3.13 -14.78
CA SER A 13 2.86 -2.11 -14.47
C SER A 13 2.03 -0.89 -14.14
N LEU A 14 1.94 -0.56 -12.86
CA LEU A 14 1.33 0.69 -12.44
C LEU A 14 2.33 1.83 -12.70
N GLY A 15 1.94 2.84 -13.47
CA GLY A 15 2.78 4.02 -13.72
C GLY A 15 3.02 4.88 -12.47
N ALA A 16 2.12 4.76 -11.48
CA ALA A 16 2.19 5.40 -10.16
C ALA A 16 1.51 4.49 -9.13
N VAL A 17 1.61 4.83 -7.84
CA VAL A 17 0.82 4.16 -6.80
C VAL A 17 -0.66 4.27 -7.17
N HIS A 18 -1.36 3.15 -7.18
CA HIS A 18 -2.80 3.15 -7.43
C HIS A 18 -3.56 3.24 -6.10
N GLU A 19 -4.45 4.21 -6.01
CA GLU A 19 -5.34 4.39 -4.87
C GLU A 19 -6.78 4.09 -5.28
N SER A 20 -7.48 3.29 -4.47
CA SER A 20 -8.92 3.04 -4.63
C SER A 20 -9.62 3.26 -3.29
N VAL A 21 -10.62 4.14 -3.26
CA VAL A 21 -11.45 4.34 -2.07
C VAL A 21 -12.48 3.21 -2.01
N LEU A 22 -12.45 2.44 -0.93
CA LEU A 22 -13.38 1.34 -0.68
C LEU A 22 -14.59 1.78 0.15
N ILE A 23 -14.36 2.66 1.12
CA ILE A 23 -15.38 3.21 2.02
C ILE A 23 -15.11 4.71 2.22
N GLU A 24 -16.16 5.51 2.12
CA GLU A 24 -16.13 6.95 2.41
C GLU A 24 -17.31 7.28 3.34
N GLY A 25 -17.01 7.89 4.48
CA GLY A 25 -17.95 8.15 5.58
C GLY A 25 -17.19 8.58 6.84
N ASP A 26 -17.71 8.24 8.02
CA ASP A 26 -17.03 8.55 9.30
C ASP A 26 -15.64 7.88 9.41
N VAL A 27 -15.42 6.81 8.65
CA VAL A 27 -14.11 6.19 8.44
C VAL A 27 -13.86 6.11 6.95
N ARG A 28 -12.67 6.57 6.53
CA ARG A 28 -12.21 6.43 5.15
C ARG A 28 -11.31 5.22 5.01
N VAL A 29 -11.64 4.30 4.10
CA VAL A 29 -10.81 3.13 3.81
C VAL A 29 -10.35 3.20 2.36
N LYS A 30 -9.03 3.15 2.18
CA LYS A 30 -8.38 3.11 0.87
C LYS A 30 -7.61 1.81 0.69
N LEU A 31 -7.59 1.30 -0.53
CA LEU A 31 -6.65 0.30 -0.99
C LEU A 31 -5.52 0.99 -1.75
N LEU A 32 -4.28 0.75 -1.32
CA LEU A 32 -3.08 1.24 -1.96
C LEU A 32 -2.35 0.07 -2.62
N CYS A 33 -2.08 0.18 -3.92
CA CYS A 33 -1.31 -0.81 -4.68
C CYS A 33 -0.01 -0.17 -5.18
N PHE A 34 1.10 -0.83 -4.85
CA PHE A 34 2.44 -0.38 -5.18
C PHE A 34 3.11 -1.38 -6.12
N GLU A 35 3.84 -0.86 -7.09
CA GLU A 35 4.94 -1.58 -7.71
C GLU A 35 6.20 -1.44 -6.87
N ALA A 36 7.13 -2.39 -7.03
CA ALA A 36 8.40 -2.37 -6.32
C ALA A 36 9.15 -1.05 -6.57
N GLY A 37 9.56 -0.38 -5.47
CA GLY A 37 10.28 0.89 -5.50
C GLY A 37 9.40 2.14 -5.56
N GLN A 38 8.09 2.00 -5.76
CA GLN A 38 7.17 3.12 -5.66
C GLN A 38 7.05 3.62 -4.21
N ARG A 39 6.68 4.89 -4.08
CA ARG A 39 6.48 5.56 -2.80
C ARG A 39 5.18 6.33 -2.83
N HIS A 40 4.45 6.25 -1.73
CA HIS A 40 3.26 7.06 -1.50
C HIS A 40 3.65 8.16 -0.51
N HIS A 41 3.61 9.40 -0.97
CA HIS A 41 3.85 10.56 -0.14
C HIS A 41 2.49 11.10 0.29
N GLU A 42 1.96 10.59 1.38
CA GLU A 42 0.87 11.29 2.05
C GLU A 42 1.48 12.41 2.89
N ASN A 43 1.16 13.64 2.49
CA ASN A 43 1.33 14.81 3.33
C ASN A 43 0.35 14.63 4.50
N THR A 44 0.87 14.69 5.73
CA THR A 44 0.13 14.92 7.00
C THR A 44 -1.35 14.53 6.98
N TYR A 45 -1.67 13.39 7.60
CA TYR A 45 -3.06 13.01 7.81
C TYR A 45 -3.67 13.91 8.87
N ASP A 46 -4.84 14.50 8.60
CA ASP A 46 -5.58 15.27 9.61
C ASP A 46 -6.16 14.39 10.74
N SER A 47 -5.88 13.07 10.74
CA SER A 47 -6.43 12.09 11.67
C SER A 47 -5.54 10.84 11.79
N ASP A 48 -5.65 10.13 12.91
CA ASP A 48 -5.00 8.84 13.13
C ASP A 48 -5.38 7.82 12.03
N GLY A 49 -4.39 7.13 11.46
CA GLY A 49 -4.55 6.09 10.46
C GLY A 49 -4.11 4.71 10.93
N ILE A 50 -4.70 3.66 10.34
CA ILE A 50 -4.25 2.27 10.51
C ILE A 50 -3.93 1.71 9.13
N TYR A 51 -2.72 1.18 8.98
CA TYR A 51 -2.23 0.55 7.77
C TYR A 51 -2.11 -0.96 7.96
N GLN A 52 -2.56 -1.74 6.97
CA GLN A 52 -2.33 -3.18 6.91
C GLN A 52 -1.68 -3.57 5.58
N VAL A 53 -0.61 -4.36 5.63
CA VAL A 53 -0.05 -4.97 4.41
C VAL A 53 -0.88 -6.19 4.05
N LEU A 54 -1.64 -6.13 2.95
CA LEU A 54 -2.46 -7.26 2.50
C LEU A 54 -1.63 -8.33 1.78
N GLU A 55 -0.69 -7.91 0.94
CA GLU A 55 0.25 -8.78 0.22
C GLU A 55 1.60 -8.09 0.06
N GLY A 56 2.68 -8.89 -0.02
CA GLY A 56 4.04 -8.38 -0.19
C GLY A 56 4.65 -7.80 1.09
N GLU A 57 5.52 -6.81 0.91
CA GLU A 57 6.21 -6.10 1.99
C GLU A 57 6.34 -4.61 1.67
N ALA A 58 6.25 -3.77 2.69
CA ALA A 58 6.39 -2.33 2.59
C ALA A 58 7.44 -1.82 3.58
N LEU A 59 8.17 -0.78 3.17
CA LEU A 59 8.98 0.02 4.09
C LEU A 59 8.20 1.28 4.43
N VAL A 60 7.75 1.38 5.68
CA VAL A 60 7.04 2.56 6.19
C VAL A 60 8.02 3.45 6.93
N ARG A 61 7.96 4.76 6.65
CA ARG A 61 8.67 5.78 7.41
C ARG A 61 7.65 6.62 8.15
N ALA A 62 7.69 6.59 9.47
CA ALA A 62 6.80 7.35 10.33
C ALA A 62 7.62 7.95 11.48
N ALA A 63 7.43 9.24 11.74
CA ALA A 63 8.28 10.02 12.65
C ALA A 63 9.78 9.80 12.35
N ASP A 64 10.56 9.35 13.34
CA ASP A 64 12.00 9.10 13.24
C ASP A 64 12.35 7.62 12.99
N GLN A 65 11.37 6.79 12.59
CA GLN A 65 11.56 5.36 12.43
C GLN A 65 11.28 4.88 11.01
N SER A 66 12.07 3.90 10.58
CA SER A 66 11.84 3.12 9.37
C SER A 66 11.50 1.69 9.77
N LEU A 67 10.29 1.25 9.42
CA LEU A 67 9.75 -0.06 9.79
C LEU A 67 9.48 -0.87 8.53
N ARG A 68 10.01 -2.09 8.47
CA ARG A 68 9.65 -3.06 7.44
C ARG A 68 8.43 -3.84 7.90
N LEU A 69 7.34 -3.75 7.15
CA LEU A 69 6.09 -4.45 7.42
C LEU A 69 5.86 -5.50 6.35
N GLY A 70 5.66 -6.74 6.76
CA GLY A 70 5.22 -7.82 5.89
C GLY A 70 3.72 -8.06 5.97
N LYS A 71 3.23 -8.95 5.11
CA LYS A 71 1.83 -9.40 5.08
C LYS A 71 1.19 -9.59 6.46
N GLY A 72 -0.02 -9.07 6.61
CA GLY A 72 -0.85 -9.14 7.81
C GLY A 72 -0.44 -8.19 8.93
N LYS A 73 0.74 -7.53 8.85
CA LYS A 73 1.17 -6.57 9.88
C LYS A 73 0.33 -5.30 9.80
N LEU A 74 -0.01 -4.81 10.99
CA LEU A 74 -0.71 -3.56 11.21
C LEU A 74 0.27 -2.50 11.75
N LEU A 75 0.09 -1.27 11.31
CA LEU A 75 0.77 -0.10 11.87
C LEU A 75 -0.26 1.01 12.12
N LYS A 76 -0.26 1.53 13.33
CA LYS A 76 -0.97 2.78 13.64
C LYS A 76 -0.04 3.95 13.35
N VAL A 77 -0.51 4.92 12.58
CA VAL A 77 0.18 6.19 12.31
C VAL A 77 -0.67 7.30 12.95
N PRO A 78 -0.17 8.02 13.96
CA PRO A 78 -0.88 9.16 14.52
C PRO A 78 -0.96 10.31 13.51
N ALA A 79 -1.95 11.18 13.68
CA ALA A 79 -2.03 12.47 12.96
C ALA A 79 -0.75 13.30 13.15
#